data_AF-A0A1D8TMV8-F1
#
_entry.id   AF-A0A1D8TMV8-F1
#
_cell.length_a   1.000
_cell.length_b   1.000
_cell.length_c   1.000
_cell.angle_alpha   90.00
_cell.angle_beta   90.00
_cell.angle_gamma   90.00
#
_symmetry.space_group_name_H-M   'P 1'
#
loop_
_entity.id
_entity.type
_entity.pdbx_description
1 polymer ?
#
loop_
_entity_poly.entity_id
_entity_poly.type
_entity_poly.pdbx_seq_one_letter_code
_entity_poly.pdbx_strand_id
1 'polypeptide(L)'
;MNNQSSTFHINQLEADLKRLFGEPEVIIDMSDYETKKENEKQLAFKSRALAAYSLHILADARPSQAAQAVVDGYDDNGIDALLFQKKQNTLWLVQSKWIQNGKNTPKAAEMRTFKDGIFDLLNYSKRSERFNHKFEYKEQ
;
A
#
# COMPACT_ATOMS: atom_id res chain seq x y z
N MET A 1 -3.38 -19.78 20.96
CA MET A 1 -2.32 -18.82 20.58
C MET A 1 -2.67 -17.45 21.16
N ASN A 2 -1.72 -16.78 21.80
CA ASN A 2 -1.92 -15.64 22.73
C ASN A 2 -2.46 -14.35 22.05
N ASN A 3 -3.76 -14.05 22.23
CA ASN A 3 -4.40 -12.81 21.70
C ASN A 3 -3.74 -11.51 22.18
N GLN A 4 -3.09 -11.49 23.36
CA GLN A 4 -2.45 -10.28 23.88
C GLN A 4 -1.18 -9.89 23.10
N SER A 5 -0.37 -10.86 22.66
CA SER A 5 0.84 -10.59 21.86
C SER A 5 0.47 -10.04 20.48
N SER A 6 -0.51 -10.62 19.79
CA SER A 6 -0.97 -10.12 18.48
C SER A 6 -1.51 -8.68 18.56
N THR A 7 -2.25 -8.35 19.62
CA THR A 7 -2.80 -6.99 19.82
C THR A 7 -1.68 -5.98 20.08
N PHE A 8 -0.67 -6.35 20.86
CA PHE A 8 0.49 -5.51 21.10
C PHE A 8 1.28 -5.22 19.81
N HIS A 9 1.54 -6.24 18.98
CA HIS A 9 2.24 -6.05 17.71
C HIS A 9 1.48 -5.14 16.74
N ILE A 10 0.14 -5.27 16.67
CA ILE A 10 -0.69 -4.39 15.84
C ILE A 10 -0.63 -2.95 16.33
N ASN A 11 -0.68 -2.72 17.64
CA ASN A 11 -0.58 -1.37 18.20
C ASN A 11 0.81 -0.76 17.95
N GLN A 12 1.88 -1.55 18.07
CA GLN A 12 3.23 -1.10 17.76
C GLN A 12 3.38 -0.73 16.29
N LEU A 13 2.86 -1.58 15.39
CA LEU A 13 2.83 -1.30 13.96
C LEU A 13 2.06 -0.02 13.67
N GLU A 14 0.87 0.17 14.24
CA GLU A 14 0.08 1.39 14.08
C GLU A 14 0.86 2.64 14.54
N ALA A 15 1.58 2.55 15.66
CA ALA A 15 2.41 3.65 16.14
C ALA A 15 3.56 3.96 15.16
N ASP A 16 4.20 2.94 14.59
CA ASP A 16 5.24 3.12 13.59
C ASP A 16 4.70 3.71 12.27
N LEU A 17 3.50 3.30 11.84
CA LEU A 17 2.85 3.88 10.67
C LEU A 17 2.58 5.38 10.88
N LYS A 18 2.07 5.78 12.05
CA LYS A 18 1.83 7.20 12.38
C LYS A 18 3.12 7.99 12.45
N ARG A 19 4.14 7.46 13.14
CA ARG A 19 5.44 8.12 13.29
C ARG A 19 6.16 8.32 11.97
N LEU A 20 6.09 7.35 11.06
CA LEU A 20 6.82 7.40 9.78
C LEU A 20 6.07 8.16 8.68
N PHE A 21 4.74 8.12 8.69
CA PHE A 21 3.92 8.57 7.56
C PHE A 21 2.85 9.60 7.92
N GLY A 22 2.64 9.89 9.21
CA GLY A 22 1.61 10.80 9.72
C GLY A 22 2.14 11.95 10.58
N GLU A 23 3.43 11.97 10.94
CA GLU A 23 4.04 12.97 11.83
C GLU A 23 5.39 13.47 11.28
N PRO A 24 5.72 14.77 11.40
CA PRO A 24 4.84 15.87 11.87
C PRO A 24 3.72 16.21 10.87
N GLU A 25 3.84 15.73 9.64
CA GLU A 25 2.86 15.92 8.57
C GLU A 25 2.57 14.58 7.90
N VAL A 26 1.36 14.42 7.37
CA VAL A 26 0.96 13.23 6.63
C VAL A 26 1.59 13.27 5.23
N ILE A 27 2.40 12.26 4.91
CA ILE A 27 3.08 12.15 3.60
C ILE A 27 2.44 11.13 2.65
N ILE A 28 1.41 10.42 3.12
CA ILE A 28 0.58 9.54 2.30
C ILE A 28 -0.50 10.39 1.63
N ASP A 29 -0.66 10.24 0.31
CA ASP A 29 -1.75 10.86 -0.42
C ASP A 29 -3.11 10.32 0.07
N MET A 30 -3.96 11.22 0.56
CA MET A 30 -5.31 10.95 1.08
C MET A 30 -6.37 11.85 0.42
N SER A 31 -6.02 12.52 -0.68
CA SER A 31 -6.86 13.53 -1.35
C SER A 31 -8.22 12.96 -1.80
N ASP A 32 -8.26 11.70 -2.23
CA ASP A 32 -9.47 10.98 -2.65
C ASP A 32 -10.40 10.58 -1.48
N TYR A 33 -9.93 10.72 -0.25
CA TYR A 33 -10.70 10.45 0.98
C TYR A 33 -11.15 11.71 1.72
N GLU A 34 -10.88 12.92 1.23
CA GLU A 34 -11.16 14.20 1.92
C GLU A 34 -12.61 14.35 2.39
N THR A 35 -13.57 13.89 1.59
CA THR A 35 -15.02 14.00 1.86
C THR A 35 -15.61 12.82 2.64
N LYS A 36 -14.80 11.79 2.93
CA LYS A 36 -15.23 10.56 3.61
C LYS A 36 -15.30 10.76 5.12
N LYS A 37 -15.96 9.81 5.80
CA LYS A 37 -16.03 9.81 7.27
C LYS A 37 -14.65 9.54 7.87
N GLU A 38 -14.42 10.08 9.07
CA GLU A 38 -13.13 9.99 9.76
C GLU A 38 -12.65 8.54 9.96
N ASN A 39 -13.55 7.61 10.29
CA ASN A 39 -13.22 6.19 10.41
C ASN A 39 -12.77 5.56 9.09
N GLU A 40 -13.34 5.99 7.95
CA GLU A 40 -12.93 5.54 6.62
C GLU A 40 -11.56 6.12 6.25
N LYS A 41 -11.31 7.40 6.55
CA LYS A 41 -9.99 8.05 6.37
C LYS A 41 -8.90 7.32 7.15
N GLN A 42 -9.15 7.00 8.42
CA GLN A 42 -8.19 6.31 9.26
C GLN A 42 -7.89 4.89 8.76
N LEU A 43 -8.89 4.16 8.30
CA LEU A 43 -8.69 2.82 7.76
C LEU A 43 -7.89 2.86 6.44
N ALA A 44 -8.23 3.79 5.54
CA ALA A 44 -7.51 3.99 4.29
C ALA A 44 -6.06 4.42 4.54
N PHE A 45 -5.81 5.37 5.44
CA PHE A 45 -4.46 5.76 5.85
C PHE A 45 -3.66 4.56 6.34
N LYS A 46 -4.23 3.73 7.24
CA LYS A 46 -3.52 2.55 7.77
C LYS A 46 -3.18 1.54 6.68
N SER A 47 -4.07 1.32 5.71
CA SER A 47 -3.79 0.39 4.61
C SER A 47 -2.67 0.94 3.69
N ARG A 48 -2.78 2.19 3.26
CA ARG A 48 -1.76 2.86 2.43
C ARG A 48 -0.40 2.97 3.11
N ALA A 49 -0.38 3.39 4.37
CA ALA A 49 0.84 3.48 5.16
C ALA A 49 1.46 2.09 5.37
N LEU A 50 0.67 1.03 5.50
CA LEU A 50 1.18 -0.35 5.59
C LEU A 50 1.85 -0.81 4.28
N ALA A 51 1.29 -0.44 3.12
CA ALA A 51 1.93 -0.69 1.83
C ALA A 51 3.31 0.01 1.75
N ALA A 52 3.35 1.31 2.09
CA ALA A 52 4.57 2.09 2.13
C ALA A 52 5.59 1.55 3.16
N TYR A 53 5.13 1.15 4.35
CA TYR A 53 5.98 0.55 5.36
C TYR A 53 6.65 -0.74 4.87
N SER A 54 5.93 -1.57 4.12
CA SER A 54 6.48 -2.79 3.53
C SER A 54 7.65 -2.48 2.57
N LEU A 55 7.51 -1.45 1.74
CA LEU A 55 8.61 -0.97 0.88
C LEU A 55 9.75 -0.37 1.69
N HIS A 56 9.45 0.37 2.76
CA HIS A 56 10.48 0.95 3.62
C HIS A 56 11.36 -0.13 4.25
N ILE A 57 10.75 -1.18 4.80
CA ILE A 57 11.47 -2.25 5.50
C ILE A 57 12.14 -3.24 4.55
N LEU A 58 11.46 -3.66 3.48
CA LEU A 58 11.95 -4.74 2.60
C LEU A 58 12.81 -4.24 1.44
N ALA A 59 12.49 -3.07 0.90
CA ALA A 59 13.22 -2.48 -0.23
C ALA A 59 14.25 -1.42 0.20
N ASP A 60 14.39 -1.16 1.50
CA ASP A 60 15.22 -0.08 2.07
C ASP A 60 14.87 1.29 1.46
N ALA A 61 13.59 1.50 1.13
CA ALA A 61 13.12 2.76 0.58
C ALA A 61 13.00 3.81 1.68
N ARG A 62 13.42 5.06 1.44
CA ARG A 62 13.16 6.16 2.39
C ARG A 62 11.64 6.35 2.57
N PRO A 63 11.13 6.74 3.74
CA PRO A 63 9.69 6.91 3.97
C PRO A 63 9.00 7.78 2.92
N SER A 64 9.60 8.89 2.49
CA SER A 64 9.04 9.73 1.42
C SER A 64 8.95 9.04 0.06
N GLN A 65 9.96 8.25 -0.31
CA GLN A 65 9.96 7.46 -1.55
C GLN A 65 8.93 6.34 -1.48
N ALA A 66 8.81 5.68 -0.34
CA ALA A 66 7.83 4.63 -0.12
C ALA A 66 6.40 5.16 -0.15
N ALA A 67 6.14 6.32 0.45
CA ALA A 67 4.84 6.99 0.41
C ALA A 67 4.45 7.38 -1.03
N GLN A 68 5.39 7.91 -1.81
CA GLN A 68 5.17 8.23 -3.22
C GLN A 68 4.92 6.98 -4.09
N ALA A 69 5.37 5.81 -3.67
CA ALA A 69 5.17 4.55 -4.38
C ALA A 69 3.77 3.96 -4.19
N VAL A 70 2.96 4.51 -3.28
CA VAL A 70 1.57 4.10 -3.08
C VAL A 70 0.74 4.56 -4.29
N VAL A 71 0.05 3.60 -4.90
CA VAL A 71 -0.82 3.80 -6.06
C VAL A 71 -2.29 3.43 -5.75
N ASP A 72 -2.55 2.97 -4.53
CA ASP A 72 -3.88 2.68 -4.01
C ASP A 72 -4.85 3.85 -4.24
N GLY A 73 -6.02 3.50 -4.79
CA GLY A 73 -7.07 4.36 -5.31
C GLY A 73 -8.16 3.50 -5.98
N TYR A 74 -9.24 4.13 -6.46
CA TYR A 74 -10.20 3.42 -7.32
C TYR A 74 -9.47 2.91 -8.58
N ASP A 75 -9.71 1.65 -8.98
CA ASP A 75 -9.04 0.98 -10.11
C ASP A 75 -7.50 0.81 -9.98
N ASP A 76 -7.01 0.35 -8.83
CA ASP A 76 -5.61 -0.02 -8.59
C ASP A 76 -5.25 -1.45 -9.07
N ASN A 77 -6.24 -2.18 -9.57
CA ASN A 77 -6.16 -3.59 -9.96
C ASN A 77 -5.53 -4.49 -8.87
N GLY A 78 -5.74 -4.14 -7.60
CA GLY A 78 -5.24 -4.86 -6.43
C GLY A 78 -3.77 -4.63 -6.08
N ILE A 79 -3.10 -3.65 -6.70
CA ILE A 79 -1.72 -3.25 -6.38
C ILE A 79 -1.78 -1.95 -5.57
N ASP A 80 -1.46 -2.01 -4.28
CA ASP A 80 -1.51 -0.83 -3.42
C ASP A 80 -0.26 0.05 -3.55
N ALA A 81 0.89 -0.55 -3.88
CA ALA A 81 2.13 0.19 -4.13
C ALA A 81 3.05 -0.47 -5.16
N LEU A 82 3.79 0.37 -5.90
CA LEU A 82 4.73 0.00 -6.94
C LEU A 82 6.02 0.82 -6.82
N LEU A 83 7.17 0.14 -6.73
CA LEU A 83 8.49 0.77 -6.66
C LEU A 83 9.50 0.04 -7.53
N PHE A 84 10.06 0.75 -8.53
CA PHE A 84 11.19 0.23 -9.30
C PHE A 84 12.53 0.69 -8.73
N GLN A 85 13.32 -0.25 -8.24
CA GLN A 85 14.63 0.00 -7.66
C GLN A 85 15.73 -0.25 -8.71
N LYS A 86 16.04 0.78 -9.50
CA LYS A 86 16.98 0.74 -10.64
C LYS A 86 18.33 0.10 -10.31
N LYS A 87 18.91 0.39 -9.14
CA LYS A 87 20.23 -0.15 -8.72
C LYS A 87 20.24 -1.68 -8.60
N GLN A 88 19.12 -2.27 -8.19
CA GLN A 88 18.99 -3.72 -8.02
C GLN A 88 18.27 -4.38 -9.20
N ASN A 89 17.74 -3.58 -10.14
CA ASN A 89 16.84 -4.02 -11.20
C ASN A 89 15.63 -4.81 -10.67
N THR A 90 15.09 -4.37 -9.52
CA THR A 90 13.97 -5.04 -8.83
C THR A 90 12.73 -4.18 -8.92
N LEU A 91 11.63 -4.75 -9.41
CA LEU A 91 10.30 -4.16 -9.34
C LEU A 91 9.56 -4.72 -8.12
N TRP A 92 9.26 -3.87 -7.15
CA TRP A 92 8.48 -4.21 -5.98
C TRP A 92 7.00 -3.90 -6.25
N LEU A 93 6.15 -4.89 -6.00
CA LEU A 93 4.69 -4.80 -6.06
C LEU A 93 4.12 -5.21 -4.71
N VAL A 94 3.24 -4.40 -4.15
CA VAL A 94 2.69 -4.63 -2.81
C VAL A 94 1.17 -4.67 -2.88
N GLN A 95 0.62 -5.70 -2.24
CA GLN A 95 -0.77 -5.75 -1.79
C GLN A 95 -0.75 -5.78 -0.26
N SER A 96 -1.60 -4.99 0.35
CA SER A 96 -1.64 -4.70 1.77
C SER A 96 -3.08 -4.59 2.24
N LYS A 97 -3.32 -4.93 3.50
CA LYS A 97 -4.64 -4.75 4.11
C LYS A 97 -4.49 -4.56 5.59
N TRP A 98 -4.98 -3.43 6.11
CA TRP A 98 -5.04 -3.25 7.55
C TRP A 98 -6.13 -4.14 8.18
N ILE A 99 -5.74 -5.02 9.10
CA ILE A 99 -6.66 -5.94 9.79
C ILE A 99 -6.56 -5.71 11.29
N GLN A 100 -7.48 -4.90 11.82
CA GLN A 100 -7.47 -4.40 13.20
C GLN A 100 -7.39 -5.49 14.29
N ASN A 101 -7.95 -6.67 14.03
CA ASN A 101 -7.98 -7.76 15.01
C ASN A 101 -6.93 -8.86 14.76
N GLY A 102 -6.11 -8.76 13.71
CA GLY A 102 -5.09 -9.77 13.34
C GLY A 102 -5.61 -11.18 13.04
N LYS A 103 -6.94 -11.37 13.03
CA LYS A 103 -7.60 -12.68 12.93
C LYS A 103 -8.08 -13.03 11.53
N ASN A 104 -8.09 -12.04 10.63
CA ASN A 104 -8.52 -12.25 9.26
C ASN A 104 -7.30 -12.26 8.34
N THR A 105 -7.42 -12.96 7.23
CA THR A 105 -6.46 -12.92 6.12
C THR A 105 -7.08 -12.18 4.94
N PRO A 106 -6.27 -11.73 3.96
CA PRO A 106 -6.78 -11.33 2.66
C PRO A 106 -7.70 -12.43 2.10
N LYS A 107 -8.80 -12.01 1.45
CA LYS A 107 -9.75 -12.94 0.85
C LYS A 107 -9.18 -13.49 -0.45
N ALA A 108 -9.60 -14.70 -0.85
CA ALA A 108 -9.18 -15.32 -2.11
C ALA A 108 -9.45 -14.43 -3.34
N ALA A 109 -10.55 -13.66 -3.32
CA ALA A 109 -10.86 -12.70 -4.38
C ALA A 109 -9.80 -11.60 -4.50
N GLU A 110 -9.30 -11.07 -3.37
CA GLU A 110 -8.27 -10.01 -3.33
C GLU A 110 -6.94 -10.54 -3.87
N MET A 111 -6.58 -11.78 -3.49
CA MET A 111 -5.39 -12.45 -4.03
C MET A 111 -5.50 -12.70 -5.54
N ARG A 112 -6.70 -13.02 -6.03
CA ARG A 112 -6.94 -13.20 -7.47
C ARG A 112 -6.79 -11.88 -8.22
N THR A 113 -7.37 -10.80 -7.71
CA THR A 113 -7.23 -9.45 -8.27
C THR A 113 -5.77 -9.05 -8.33
N PHE A 114 -5.01 -9.19 -7.24
CA PHE A 114 -3.58 -8.87 -7.23
C PHE A 114 -2.79 -9.67 -8.28
N LYS A 115 -3.04 -10.99 -8.36
CA LYS A 115 -2.40 -11.86 -9.36
C LYS A 115 -2.76 -11.43 -10.79
N ASP A 116 -4.02 -11.12 -11.05
CA ASP A 116 -4.48 -10.64 -12.37
C ASP A 116 -3.85 -9.26 -12.69
N GLY A 117 -3.75 -8.36 -11.70
CA GLY A 117 -3.08 -7.06 -11.82
C GLY A 117 -1.60 -7.15 -12.16
N ILE A 118 -0.86 -8.12 -11.60
CA ILE A 118 0.54 -8.37 -12.00
C ILE A 118 0.62 -8.75 -13.49
N PHE A 119 -0.26 -9.63 -13.97
CA PHE A 119 -0.26 -10.02 -15.38
C PHE A 119 -0.63 -8.87 -16.31
N ASP A 120 -1.57 -8.02 -15.90
CA ASP A 120 -1.92 -6.82 -16.66
C ASP A 120 -0.75 -5.83 -16.71
N LEU A 121 -0.01 -5.68 -15.61
CA LEU A 121 1.17 -4.81 -15.54
C LEU A 121 2.30 -5.34 -16.45
N LEU A 122 2.54 -6.65 -16.48
CA LEU A 122 3.50 -7.24 -17.41
C LEU A 122 3.08 -7.07 -18.89
N ASN A 123 1.80 -6.82 -19.14
CA ASN A 123 1.24 -6.54 -20.46
C ASN A 123 0.82 -5.07 -20.62
N TYR A 124 1.45 -4.15 -19.89
CA TYR A 124 1.01 -2.75 -19.76
C TYR A 124 0.72 -2.07 -21.11
N SER A 125 1.57 -2.28 -22.12
CA SER A 125 1.37 -1.75 -23.49
C SER A 125 0.01 -2.07 -24.13
N LYS A 126 -0.71 -3.09 -23.64
CA LYS A 126 -2.03 -3.52 -24.13
C LYS A 126 -3.14 -3.42 -23.07
N ARG A 127 -2.80 -2.98 -21.86
CA ARG A 127 -3.62 -3.07 -20.64
C ARG A 127 -3.56 -1.79 -19.79
N SER A 128 -2.95 -0.72 -20.29
CA SER A 128 -2.76 0.52 -19.53
C SER A 128 -4.08 1.13 -19.07
N GLU A 129 -5.19 0.87 -19.77
CA GLU A 129 -6.54 1.30 -19.40
C GLU A 129 -7.07 0.71 -18.09
N ARG A 130 -6.40 -0.32 -17.55
CA ARG A 130 -6.76 -1.00 -16.30
C ARG A 130 -6.10 -0.40 -15.06
N PHE A 131 -5.21 0.57 -15.23
CA PHE A 131 -4.45 1.18 -14.15
C PHE A 131 -4.80 2.66 -14.04
N ASN A 132 -4.85 3.16 -12.81
CA ASN A 132 -5.06 4.58 -12.56
C ASN A 132 -3.84 5.44 -12.96
N HIS A 133 -4.05 6.75 -13.05
CA HIS A 133 -3.03 7.73 -13.46
C HIS A 133 -1.75 7.73 -12.59
N LYS A 134 -1.77 7.14 -11.39
CA LYS A 134 -0.58 7.06 -10.52
C LYS A 134 0.48 6.11 -11.08
N PHE A 135 0.13 5.21 -12.00
CA PHE A 135 1.07 4.33 -12.69
C PHE A 135 1.86 5.03 -13.80
N GLU A 136 1.25 6.01 -14.49
CA GLU A 136 1.85 6.71 -15.63
C GLU A 136 3.16 7.44 -15.25
N TYR A 137 3.25 7.93 -14.01
CA TYR A 137 4.44 8.64 -13.52
C TYR A 137 5.59 7.73 -13.08
N LYS A 138 5.41 6.39 -13.13
CA LYS A 138 6.40 5.41 -12.66
C LYS A 138 7.21 4.76 -13.79
N GLU A 139 6.95 5.13 -15.04
CA GLU A 139 7.67 4.62 -16.23
C GLU A 139 9.04 5.27 -16.48
N GLN A 140 9.43 6.31 -15.72
CA GLN A 140 10.69 7.07 -15.95
C GLN A 140 11.90 6.55 -15.15
#